data_AF-A0A7G7MPL0-F1
#
_entry.id   AF-A0A7G7MPL0-F1
#
_cell.length_a   1.000
_cell.length_b   1.000
_cell.length_c   1.000
_cell.angle_alpha   90.00
_cell.angle_beta   90.00
_cell.angle_gamma   90.00
#
_symmetry.space_group_name_H-M   'P 1'
#
loop_
_entity.id
_entity.type
_entity.pdbx_description
1 polymer ?
#
loop_
_entity_poly.entity_id
_entity_poly.type
_entity_poly.pdbx_seq_one_letter_code
_entity_poly.pdbx_strand_id
1 'polypeptide(L)' 'MTTPEERRALFHVVRGEPSDAELAALTVVLAAAASGGGDAPVKARDRWSDPAAAMRTPLTAGPGAWRTSHWPR' A
#
# COMPACT_ATOMS: atom_id res chain seq x y z
N MET A 1 3.23 19.98 9.65
CA MET A 1 3.06 19.06 10.79
C MET A 1 1.57 18.80 10.91
N THR A 2 1.11 17.62 10.51
CA THR A 2 -0.32 17.28 10.40
C THR A 2 -1.00 17.35 11.77
N THR A 3 -2.16 17.99 11.85
CA THR A 3 -2.88 18.16 13.12
C THR A 3 -3.48 16.83 13.62
N PRO A 4 -3.78 16.68 14.92
CA PRO A 4 -4.41 15.48 15.44
C PRO A 4 -5.77 15.17 14.80
N GLU A 5 -6.49 16.19 14.33
CA GLU A 5 -7.77 16.03 13.63
C GLU A 5 -7.57 15.55 12.19
N GLU A 6 -6.60 16.10 11.47
CA GLU A 6 -6.22 15.63 10.14
C GLU A 6 -5.78 14.15 10.16
N ARG A 7 -5.17 13.69 11.26
CA ARG A 7 -4.82 12.28 11.45
C ARG A 7 -6.02 11.35 11.67
N ARG A 8 -7.17 11.89 12.10
CA ARG A 8 -8.41 11.14 12.31
C ARG A 8 -9.34 11.18 11.09
N ALA A 9 -9.11 12.09 10.15
CA ALA A 9 -9.91 12.19 8.93
C ALA A 9 -9.75 10.94 8.04
N LEU A 10 -10.85 10.46 7.46
CA LEU A 10 -10.84 9.32 6.54
C LEU A 10 -10.11 9.64 5.23
N PHE A 11 -10.23 10.90 4.76
CA PHE A 11 -9.55 11.43 3.59
C PHE A 11 -9.53 12.96 3.65
N HIS A 12 -8.75 13.60 2.78
CA HIS A 12 -8.73 15.04 2.59
C HIS A 12 -8.76 15.38 1.09
N VAL A 13 -9.46 16.45 0.73
CA VAL A 13 -9.51 16.93 -0.66
C VAL A 13 -8.27 17.79 -0.91
N VAL A 14 -7.38 17.34 -1.78
CA VAL A 14 -6.14 18.07 -2.11
C VAL A 14 -6.41 19.22 -3.09
N ARG A 15 -7.43 19.08 -3.95
CA ARG A 15 -7.77 20.04 -5.00
C ARG A 15 -9.23 19.90 -5.41
N GLY A 16 -9.84 21.04 -5.76
CA GLY A 16 -11.24 21.13 -6.22
C GLY A 16 -12.16 21.67 -5.12
N GLU A 17 -13.36 22.08 -5.52
CA GLU A 17 -14.43 22.50 -4.62
C GLU A 17 -15.63 21.56 -4.83
N PRO A 18 -15.61 20.37 -4.22
CA PRO A 18 -16.72 19.43 -4.35
C PRO A 18 -17.94 19.96 -3.60
N SER A 19 -19.11 19.73 -4.16
CA SER A 19 -20.37 19.99 -3.46
C SER A 19 -20.56 19.04 -2.27
N ASP A 20 -21.39 19.45 -1.31
CA ASP A 20 -21.76 18.62 -0.15
C ASP A 20 -22.31 17.25 -0.56
N ALA A 21 -23.05 17.20 -1.67
CA ALA A 21 -23.61 15.97 -2.20
C ALA A 21 -22.52 15.00 -2.70
N GLU A 22 -21.48 15.52 -3.36
CA GLU A 22 -20.36 14.71 -3.84
C GLU A 22 -19.50 14.20 -2.68
N LEU A 23 -19.27 15.03 -1.66
CA LEU A 23 -18.57 14.61 -0.43
C LEU A 23 -19.34 13.51 0.31
N ALA A 24 -20.66 13.64 0.42
CA ALA A 24 -21.51 12.62 1.02
C ALA A 24 -21.45 11.31 0.23
N ALA A 25 -21.57 11.37 -1.10
CA ALA A 25 -21.49 10.20 -1.96
C ALA A 25 -20.15 9.46 -1.83
N LEU A 26 -19.03 10.19 -1.86
CA LEU A 26 -17.70 9.61 -1.68
C LEU A 26 -17.54 8.95 -0.30
N THR A 27 -18.03 9.61 0.75
CA THR A 27 -17.98 9.07 2.12
C THR A 27 -18.76 7.77 2.23
N VAL A 28 -19.96 7.69 1.65
CA VAL A 28 -20.79 6.48 1.64
C VAL A 28 -20.08 5.33 0.91
N VAL A 29 -19.49 5.60 -0.26
CA VAL A 29 -18.75 4.60 -1.03
C VAL A 29 -17.55 4.06 -0.25
N LEU A 30 -16.78 4.94 0.39
CA LEU A 30 -15.62 4.54 1.20
C LEU A 30 -16.05 3.73 2.44
N ALA A 31 -17.11 4.15 3.12
CA ALA A 31 -17.65 3.41 4.26
C ALA A 31 -18.13 2.01 3.85
N ALA A 32 -18.83 1.90 2.72
CA ALA A 32 -19.29 0.61 2.20
C ALA A 32 -18.10 -0.31 1.82
N ALA A 33 -17.07 0.24 1.17
CA ALA A 33 -15.87 -0.50 0.81
C ALA A 33 -15.09 -1.00 2.05
N ALA A 34 -14.98 -0.17 3.08
CA ALA A 34 -14.31 -0.53 4.34
C ALA A 34 -15.12 -1.54 5.19
N SER A 35 -16.45 -1.54 5.05
CA SER A 35 -17.35 -2.46 5.76
C SER A 35 -17.34 -3.89 5.20
N GLY A 36 -16.68 -4.12 4.06
CA GLY A 36 -16.46 -5.44 3.47
C GLY A 36 -15.51 -6.28 4.32
N GLY A 37 -15.99 -6.78 5.46
CA GLY A 37 -15.31 -7.73 6.34
C GLY A 37 -15.22 -9.12 5.71
N GLY A 38 -14.48 -9.23 4.61
CA GLY A 38 -13.95 -10.51 4.15
C GLY A 38 -12.77 -10.92 5.02
N ASP A 39 -12.61 -12.21 5.25
CA ASP A 39 -11.42 -12.77 5.90
C ASP A 39 -10.18 -12.16 5.23
N ALA A 40 -9.32 -11.51 6.02
CA ALA A 40 -8.17 -10.83 5.46
C ALA A 40 -7.35 -11.90 4.72
N PRO A 41 -7.14 -11.77 3.40
CA PRO A 41 -6.35 -12.76 2.69
C PRO A 41 -5.01 -12.84 3.42
N VAL A 42 -4.55 -14.07 3.71
CA VAL A 42 -3.23 -14.28 4.31
C VAL A 42 -2.25 -13.50 3.47
N LYS A 43 -1.78 -12.37 4.01
CA LYS A 43 -0.99 -11.43 3.24
C LYS A 43 0.26 -12.19 2.83
N ALA A 44 0.40 -12.44 1.53
CA ALA A 44 1.62 -13.03 1.00
C ALA A 44 2.78 -12.18 1.55
N ARG A 45 3.77 -12.85 2.15
CA ARG A 45 4.94 -12.14 2.69
C ARG A 45 5.50 -11.27 1.57
N ASP A 46 5.53 -9.97 1.83
CA ASP A 46 6.10 -9.02 0.89
C ASP A 46 7.59 -9.35 0.76
N ARG A 47 7.98 -9.78 -0.44
CA ARG A 47 9.36 -10.21 -0.75
C ARG A 47 10.32 -9.02 -0.70
N TRP A 48 9.82 -7.80 -0.82
CA TRP A 48 10.60 -6.58 -0.64
C TRP A 48 10.86 -6.25 0.83
N SER A 49 10.00 -6.74 1.73
CA SER A 49 10.13 -6.59 3.18
C SER A 49 10.85 -7.78 3.84
N ASP A 50 11.39 -8.73 3.05
CA ASP A 50 12.10 -9.89 3.58
C ASP A 50 13.41 -9.46 4.26
N PRO A 51 13.64 -9.76 5.55
CA PRO A 51 14.90 -9.43 6.23
C PRO A 51 16.13 -10.02 5.52
N ALA A 52 16.00 -11.12 4.79
CA ALA A 52 17.08 -11.68 3.98
C ALA A 52 17.54 -10.71 2.88
N ALA A 53 16.67 -9.83 2.38
CA ALA A 53 17.04 -8.79 1.42
C ALA A 53 17.94 -7.70 2.04
N ALA A 54 17.91 -7.51 3.36
CA ALA A 54 18.82 -6.62 4.08
C ALA A 54 20.19 -7.29 4.34
N MET A 55 20.31 -8.60 4.16
CA MET A 55 21.55 -9.34 4.35
C MET A 55 22.33 -9.45 3.04
N ARG A 56 23.65 -9.34 3.13
CA ARG A 56 24.53 -9.45 1.96
C ARG A 56 24.61 -10.92 1.53
N THR A 57 24.07 -11.24 0.36
CA THR A 57 24.20 -12.57 -0.25
C THR A 57 25.32 -12.55 -1.31
N PRO A 58 26.17 -13.58 -1.40
CA PRO A 58 27.17 -13.69 -2.46
C PRO A 58 26.53 -13.65 -3.86
N LEU A 59 27.15 -12.92 -4.78
CA LEU A 59 26.75 -12.92 -6.19
C LEU A 59 27.24 -14.22 -6.84
N THR A 60 26.32 -14.99 -7.41
CA THR A 60 26.64 -16.21 -8.15
C THR A 60 26.88 -15.85 -9.61
N ALA A 61 28.06 -16.14 -10.15
CA ALA A 61 28.34 -15.99 -11.58
C ALA A 61 27.74 -17.17 -12.36
N GLY A 62 27.13 -16.90 -13.52
CA GLY A 62 26.59 -17.95 -14.39
C GLY A 62 25.68 -17.41 -15.51
N PRO A 63 25.35 -18.23 -16.52
CA PRO A 63 24.41 -17.85 -17.57
C PRO A 63 23.08 -17.37 -16.99
N GLY A 64 22.63 -16.18 -17.39
CA GLY A 64 21.37 -15.60 -16.92
C GLY A 64 21.43 -14.88 -15.57
N ALA A 65 22.51 -15.03 -14.77
CA ALA A 65 22.61 -14.46 -13.43
C ALA A 65 22.52 -12.92 -13.39
N TRP A 66 23.00 -12.24 -14.44
CA TRP A 66 22.88 -10.78 -14.53
C TRP A 66 21.42 -10.34 -14.75
N ARG A 67 20.67 -11.05 -15.61
CA ARG A 67 19.27 -10.75 -15.90
C ARG A 67 18.36 -11.04 -14.70
N THR A 68 18.71 -12.01 -13.86
CA THR A 68 17.89 -12.39 -12.70
C THR A 68 18.28 -11.65 -11.41
N SER A 69 19.30 -10.78 -11.45
CA SER A 69 19.83 -10.07 -10.27
C SER A 69 18.82 -9.15 -9.58
N HIS A 70 17.79 -8.68 -10.30
CA HIS A 70 16.77 -7.76 -9.79
C HIS A 70 15.49 -8.47 -9.28
N TRP A 71 15.44 -9.80 -9.35
CA TRP A 71 14.26 -10.56 -8.93
C TRP A 71 14.21 -10.69 -7.40
N PRO A 72 13.03 -10.59 -6.78
CA PRO A 72 12.89 -10.84 -5.34
C PRO A 72 13.28 -12.28 -5.02
N ARG A 73 14.27 -12.47 -4.14
CA ARG A 73 14.83 -13.77 -3.74
C ARG A 73 14.28 -14.28 -2.42
#